data_AF-A0A1X0S1M7-F1
#
_entry.id   AF-A0A1X0S1M7-F1
#
_cell.length_a   1.000
_cell.length_b   1.000
_cell.length_c   1.000
_cell.angle_alpha   90.00
_cell.angle_beta   90.00
_cell.angle_gamma   90.00
#
_symmetry.space_group_name_H-M   'P 1'
#
loop_
_entity.id
_entity.type
_entity.pdbx_description
1 polymer ?
#
loop_
_entity_poly.entity_id
_entity_poly.type
_entity_poly.pdbx_seq_one_letter_code
_entity_poly.pdbx_strand_id
1 'polypeptide(L)'
;LRCPFCGGTDHSRSSSKLCPMNKSKMKYPKPKDTIEKTFVINTSLANTCKYPKLITLIQEAVDYATQLVYVGSIFANYYFLELLEN
;
A
#
# COMPACT_ATOMS: atom_id res chain seq x y z
N LEU A 1 -4.03 35.31 22.74
CA LEU A 1 -4.18 33.82 22.87
C LEU A 1 -2.84 33.25 23.28
N ARG A 2 -2.76 32.51 24.39
CA ARG A 2 -1.52 31.93 24.92
C ARG A 2 -1.36 30.49 24.41
N CYS A 3 -0.16 30.10 24.01
CA CYS A 3 0.13 28.71 23.68
C CYS A 3 -0.06 27.83 24.92
N PRO A 4 -0.92 26.80 24.88
CA PRO A 4 -1.21 25.97 26.06
C PRO A 4 -0.01 25.11 26.50
N PHE A 5 0.98 24.93 25.62
CA PHE A 5 2.06 23.97 25.82
C PHE A 5 3.37 24.58 26.31
N CYS A 6 3.69 25.82 25.91
CA CYS A 6 4.87 26.54 26.39
C CYS A 6 4.54 27.87 27.08
N GLY A 7 3.26 28.27 27.11
CA GLY A 7 2.84 29.52 27.74
C GLY A 7 3.27 30.79 27.01
N GLY A 8 3.78 30.71 25.78
CA GLY A 8 4.13 31.88 24.97
C GLY A 8 2.91 32.66 24.50
N THR A 9 3.05 33.96 24.29
CA THR A 9 1.99 34.85 23.76
C THR A 9 2.24 35.27 22.32
N ASP A 10 3.44 35.00 21.80
CA ASP A 10 3.91 35.26 20.44
C ASP A 10 3.42 34.21 19.42
N HIS A 11 2.83 33.11 19.89
CA HIS A 11 2.18 32.10 19.07
C HIS A 11 1.04 31.42 19.83
N SER A 12 0.05 30.91 19.10
CA SER A 12 -1.13 30.26 19.69
C SER A 12 -1.09 28.73 19.65
N ARG A 13 -0.31 28.13 18.73
CA ARG A 13 -0.27 26.68 18.49
C ARG A 13 1.09 26.09 18.86
N SER A 14 1.09 24.93 19.52
CA SER A 14 2.31 24.17 19.86
C SER A 14 3.06 23.62 18.63
N SER A 15 2.38 23.49 17.48
CA SER A 15 2.99 23.16 16.20
C SER A 15 3.72 24.33 15.54
N SER A 16 3.61 25.55 16.08
CA SER A 16 4.36 26.69 15.57
C SER A 16 5.86 26.42 15.63
N LYS A 17 6.61 26.87 14.61
CA LYS A 17 8.08 26.82 14.62
C LYS A 17 8.67 27.63 15.78
N LEU A 18 7.93 28.60 16.30
CA LEU A 18 8.31 29.43 17.46
C LEU A 18 8.07 28.71 18.79
N CYS A 19 7.23 27.67 18.83
CA CYS A 19 7.00 26.93 20.06
C CYS A 19 8.25 26.09 20.41
N PRO A 20 8.86 26.27 21.60
CA PRO A 20 9.98 25.46 22.05
C PRO A 20 9.61 23.97 22.15
N MET A 21 8.34 23.70 22.45
CA MET A 21 7.77 22.36 22.58
C MET A 21 7.26 21.79 21.25
N ASN A 22 7.65 22.39 20.13
CA ASN A 22 7.29 21.85 18.83
C ASN A 22 7.95 20.48 18.63
N LYS A 23 7.14 19.46 18.34
CA LYS A 23 7.59 18.09 18.06
C LYS A 23 8.62 18.01 16.93
N SER A 24 8.57 18.91 15.95
CA SER A 24 9.58 18.94 14.87
C SER A 24 10.96 19.46 15.34
N LYS A 25 11.00 20.19 16.46
CA LYS A 25 12.25 20.63 17.12
C LYS A 25 12.74 19.64 18.17
N MET A 26 11.87 18.80 18.73
CA MET A 26 12.27 17.62 19.51
C MET A 26 12.92 16.59 18.57
N LYS A 27 14.16 16.86 18.17
CA LYS A 27 15.02 15.85 17.55
C LYS A 27 15.33 14.83 18.64
N TYR A 28 14.60 13.73 18.68
CA TYR A 28 15.04 12.55 19.40
C TYR A 28 16.46 12.21 18.91
N PRO A 29 17.44 11.93 19.79
CA PRO A 29 18.72 11.40 19.35
C PRO A 29 18.42 10.14 18.55
N LYS A 30 18.75 10.13 17.25
CA LYS A 30 18.68 8.91 16.47
C LYS A 30 19.54 7.87 17.19
N PRO A 31 19.02 6.68 17.54
CA PRO A 31 19.87 5.61 18.03
C PRO A 31 20.92 5.34 16.95
N LYS A 32 22.20 5.39 17.32
CA LYS A 32 23.32 5.30 16.38
C LYS A 32 23.44 3.93 15.68
N ASP A 33 22.67 2.92 16.11
CA ASP A 33 22.87 1.52 15.69
C ASP A 33 21.60 0.76 15.32
N THR A 34 20.53 1.43 14.88
CA THR A 34 19.49 0.74 14.12
C THR A 34 19.77 0.91 12.64
N ILE A 35 20.48 -0.05 12.07
CA ILE A 35 20.33 -0.37 10.64
C ILE A 35 18.81 -0.57 10.47
N GLU A 36 18.13 0.39 9.84
CA GLU A 36 16.80 0.16 9.29
C GLU A 36 16.95 -1.02 8.33
N LYS A 37 16.73 -2.23 8.82
CA LYS A 37 16.57 -3.40 7.96
C LYS A 37 15.25 -3.16 7.26
N THR A 38 15.34 -2.54 6.08
CA THR A 38 14.25 -2.47 5.12
C THR A 38 13.92 -3.92 4.75
N PHE A 39 13.05 -4.56 5.52
CA PHE A 39 12.48 -5.84 5.15
C PHE A 39 11.48 -5.57 4.03
N VAL A 40 11.96 -5.69 2.79
CA VAL A 40 11.08 -5.72 1.63
C VAL A 40 10.36 -7.07 1.66
N ILE A 41 9.12 -7.08 2.14
CA ILE A 41 8.25 -8.26 2.06
C ILE A 41 7.80 -8.37 0.60
N ASN A 42 8.60 -9.07 -0.22
CA ASN A 42 8.23 -9.36 -1.60
C ASN A 42 7.29 -10.58 -1.63
N THR A 43 5.98 -10.34 -1.65
CA THR A 43 4.91 -11.34 -1.79
C THR A 43 4.80 -11.90 -3.21
N SER A 44 5.91 -12.12 -3.90
CA SER A 44 5.86 -12.75 -5.23
C SER A 44 5.62 -14.25 -5.09
N LEU A 45 4.93 -14.85 -6.07
CA LEU A 45 4.72 -16.30 -6.10
C LEU A 45 6.06 -17.06 -6.10
N ALA A 46 7.05 -16.55 -6.83
CA ALA A 46 8.40 -17.11 -6.88
C ALA A 46 9.13 -17.04 -5.53
N ASN A 47 8.89 -16.00 -4.72
CA ASN A 47 9.51 -15.84 -3.41
C ASN A 47 8.74 -16.56 -2.30
N THR A 48 7.46 -16.86 -2.50
CA THR A 48 6.58 -17.49 -1.51
C THR A 48 6.55 -19.01 -1.67
N CYS A 49 6.56 -19.50 -2.92
CA CYS A 49 6.49 -20.92 -3.22
C CYS A 49 7.90 -21.50 -3.41
N LYS A 50 8.29 -22.43 -2.53
CA LYS A 50 9.61 -23.10 -2.59
C LYS A 50 9.74 -24.13 -3.71
N TYR A 51 8.64 -24.46 -4.40
CA TYR A 51 8.59 -25.56 -5.36
C TYR A 51 8.38 -25.01 -6.78
N PRO A 52 9.42 -24.97 -7.61
CA PRO A 52 9.34 -24.44 -8.98
C PRO A 52 8.25 -25.10 -9.82
N LYS A 53 8.07 -26.43 -9.67
CA LYS A 53 7.03 -27.18 -10.38
C LYS A 53 5.62 -26.70 -10.04
N LEU A 54 5.39 -26.34 -8.77
CA LEU A 54 4.10 -25.81 -8.34
C LEU A 54 3.87 -24.39 -8.86
N ILE A 55 4.92 -23.56 -8.95
CA ILE A 55 4.84 -22.23 -9.55
C ILE A 55 4.38 -22.32 -11.00
N THR A 56 5.00 -23.20 -11.80
CA THR A 56 4.61 -23.40 -13.21
C THR A 56 3.16 -23.83 -13.34
N LEU A 57 2.71 -24.80 -12.53
CA LEU A 57 1.32 -25.28 -12.56
C LEU A 57 0.31 -24.18 -12.17
N ILE A 58 0.65 -23.34 -11.19
CA ILE A 58 -0.18 -22.21 -10.78
C ILE A 58 -0.27 -21.18 -11.92
N GLN A 59 0.85 -20.86 -12.56
CA GLN A 59 0.86 -19.93 -13.69
C GLN A 59 0.01 -20.44 -14.84
N GLU A 60 0.19 -21.71 -15.23
CA GLU A 60 -0.58 -22.34 -16.31
C GLU A 60 -2.09 -22.35 -16.00
N ALA A 61 -2.47 -22.65 -14.76
CA ALA A 61 -3.88 -22.61 -14.32
C ALA A 61 -4.46 -21.19 -14.38
N VAL A 62 -3.69 -20.18 -13.96
CA VAL A 62 -4.10 -18.77 -14.03
C VAL A 62 -4.26 -18.30 -15.47
N ASP A 63 -3.34 -18.68 -16.36
CA ASP A 63 -3.39 -18.33 -17.78
C ASP A 63 -4.63 -18.94 -18.44
N TYR A 64 -4.89 -20.23 -18.19
CA TYR A 64 -6.08 -20.90 -18.68
C TYR A 64 -7.37 -20.27 -18.15
N ALA A 65 -7.45 -20.02 -16.84
CA ALA A 65 -8.62 -19.38 -16.25
C ALA A 65 -8.88 -17.99 -16.83
N THR A 66 -7.81 -17.22 -17.07
CA THR A 66 -7.91 -15.88 -17.68
C THR A 66 -8.49 -15.94 -19.09
N GLN A 67 -8.01 -16.88 -19.91
CA GLN A 67 -8.56 -17.08 -21.25
C GLN A 67 -10.04 -17.48 -21.21
N LEU A 68 -10.40 -18.41 -20.32
CA LEU A 68 -11.79 -18.86 -20.16
C LEU A 68 -12.71 -17.70 -19.76
N VAL A 69 -12.30 -16.91 -18.77
CA VAL A 69 -13.08 -15.74 -18.31
C VAL A 69 -13.20 -14.70 -19.42
N TYR A 70 -12.13 -14.44 -20.17
CA TYR A 70 -12.16 -13.49 -21.28
C TYR A 70 -13.16 -13.91 -22.37
N VAL A 71 -13.06 -15.15 -22.84
CA VAL A 71 -13.97 -15.70 -23.86
C VAL A 71 -15.41 -15.74 -23.34
N GLY A 72 -15.62 -16.20 -22.11
CA GLY A 72 -16.94 -16.21 -21.48
C GLY A 72 -17.55 -14.83 -21.34
N SER A 73 -16.73 -13.81 -21.04
CA SER A 73 -17.18 -12.41 -20.95
C SER A 73 -17.63 -11.87 -22.30
N ILE A 74 -16.96 -12.23 -23.40
CA ILE A 74 -17.39 -11.87 -24.75
C ILE A 74 -18.77 -12.45 -25.04
N PHE A 75 -18.95 -13.75 -24.78
CA PHE A 75 -20.26 -14.40 -24.99
C PHE A 75 -21.36 -13.77 -24.15
N ALA A 76 -21.10 -13.51 -22.87
CA ALA A 76 -22.06 -12.85 -21.99
C ALA A 76 -22.44 -11.46 -22.53
N ASN A 77 -21.45 -10.67 -22.95
CA ASN A 77 -21.71 -9.34 -23.50
C ASN A 77 -22.56 -9.39 -24.77
N TYR A 78 -22.30 -10.31 -25.70
CA TYR A 78 -23.14 -10.46 -26.90
C TYR A 78 -24.56 -10.85 -26.53
N TYR A 79 -24.74 -11.81 -25.62
CA TYR A 79 -26.05 -12.21 -25.14
C TYR A 79 -26.82 -11.05 -24.49
N PHE A 80 -26.14 -10.23 -23.69
CA PHE A 80 -26.76 -9.04 -23.10
C PHE A 80 -27.12 -7.98 -24.14
N LEU A 81 -26.30 -7.78 -25.17
CA LEU A 81 -26.62 -6.85 -26.26
C LEU A 81 -27.85 -7.31 -27.06
N GLU A 82 -27.93 -8.60 -27.41
CA GLU A 82 -29.09 -9.17 -28.09
C GLU A 82 -30.38 -9.05 -27.26
N LEU A 83 -30.29 -9.20 -25.94
CA LEU A 83 -31.41 -8.96 -25.03
C LEU A 83 -31.84 -7.50 -24.95
N LEU A 84 -30.93 -6.55 -25.13
CA LEU A 84 -31.21 -5.11 -25.09
C LEU A 84 -31.72 -4.55 -26.43
N GLU A 85 -31.41 -5.22 -27.53
CA GLU A 85 -31.90 -4.84 -28.87
C GLU A 85 -33.36 -5.27 -29.12
N ASN A 86 -33.92 -6.19 -28.31
CA ASN A 86 -35.33 -6.58 -28.29
C ASN A 86 -36.15 -5.83 -27.23
#